data_AF-A0A962E7R8-F1
#
_entry.id   AF-A0A962E7R8-F1
#
_cell.length_a   1.000
_cell.length_b   1.000
_cell.length_c   1.000
_cell.angle_alpha   90.00
_cell.angle_beta   90.00
_cell.angle_gamma   90.00
#
_symmetry.space_group_name_H-M   'P 1'
#
loop_
_entity.id
_entity.type
_entity.pdbx_description
1 polymer ?
#
loop_
_entity_poly.entity_id
_entity_poly.type
_entity_poly.pdbx_seq_one_letter_code
_entity_poly.pdbx_strand_id
1 'polypeptide(L)'
;RVSKMRYVHQGGRNPPRVVIHGSRLKDLPESYKRYLQNSLRKRFRLVGTPVKLEFREGKNPFADRKNVLTQRQIQKKRRLMKHVKR
;
A
#
# COMPACT_ATOMS: atom_id res chain seq x y z
N ARG A 1 -5.66 12.34 1.48
CA ARG A 1 -5.75 10.92 1.92
C ARG A 1 -4.40 10.54 2.55
N VAL A 2 -4.35 10.04 3.79
CA VAL A 2 -3.09 9.84 4.55
C VAL A 2 -2.46 8.45 4.30
N SER A 3 -1.13 8.39 4.12
CA SER A 3 -0.34 7.16 4.06
C SER A 3 -0.22 6.53 5.44
N LYS A 4 -0.45 5.21 5.55
CA LYS A 4 -0.39 4.50 6.84
C LYS A 4 0.61 3.35 6.77
N MET A 5 1.69 3.45 7.53
CA MET A 5 2.65 2.36 7.76
C MET A 5 2.15 1.50 8.92
N ARG A 6 2.19 0.18 8.76
CA ARG A 6 1.65 -0.77 9.75
C ARG A 6 2.74 -1.49 10.52
N TYR A 7 3.68 -2.08 9.79
CA TYR A 7 4.78 -2.84 10.39
C TYR A 7 5.97 -2.88 9.45
N VAL A 8 7.11 -3.25 10.01
CA VAL A 8 8.39 -3.28 9.33
C VAL A 8 9.13 -4.55 9.72
N HIS A 9 9.80 -5.18 8.76
CA HIS A 9 10.69 -6.32 9.04
C HIS A 9 11.98 -6.22 8.22
N GLN A 10 13.02 -6.93 8.67
CA GLN A 10 14.28 -7.04 7.96
C GLN A 10 14.11 -8.05 6.80
N GLY A 11 14.20 -7.58 5.57
CA GLY A 11 14.15 -8.43 4.36
C GLY A 11 15.50 -9.02 3.95
N GLY A 12 16.62 -8.55 4.53
CA GLY A 12 17.95 -9.04 4.21
C GLY A 12 19.05 -8.40 5.07
N ARG A 13 20.22 -9.06 5.12
CA ARG A 13 21.37 -8.63 5.96
C ARG A 13 22.46 -7.89 5.19
N ASN A 14 22.84 -8.31 3.98
CA ASN A 14 23.92 -7.68 3.22
C ASN A 14 23.50 -7.38 1.77
N PRO A 15 23.13 -6.14 1.42
CA PRO A 15 23.00 -4.97 2.30
C PRO A 15 21.75 -5.04 3.20
N PRO A 16 21.71 -4.36 4.37
CA PRO A 16 20.55 -4.30 5.24
C PRO A 16 19.32 -3.80 4.48
N ARG A 17 18.32 -4.67 4.32
CA ARG A 17 17.07 -4.39 3.61
C ARG A 17 15.93 -4.35 4.62
N VAL A 18 15.17 -3.27 4.61
CA VAL A 18 14.06 -3.02 5.51
C VAL A 18 12.81 -2.88 4.65
N VAL A 19 11.84 -3.78 4.89
CA VAL A 19 10.59 -3.84 4.14
C VAL A 19 9.48 -3.27 5.00
N ILE A 20 8.87 -2.19 4.53
CA ILE A 20 7.81 -1.44 5.21
C ILE A 20 6.48 -1.83 4.58
N HIS A 21 5.55 -2.31 5.41
CA HIS A 21 4.20 -2.68 5.00
C HIS A 21 3.19 -1.62 5.38
N GLY A 22 2.21 -1.37 4.49
CA GLY A 22 1.22 -0.34 4.74
C GLY A 22 0.25 -0.11 3.58
N SER A 23 -0.44 1.01 3.63
CA SER A 23 -1.37 1.47 2.60
C SER A 23 -0.95 2.84 2.07
N ARG A 24 -1.03 3.03 0.74
CA ARG A 24 -0.64 4.27 0.04
C ARG A 24 0.79 4.70 0.34
N LEU A 25 1.70 3.72 0.29
CA LEU A 25 3.12 3.95 0.42
C LEU A 25 3.76 4.41 -0.89
N LYS A 26 3.10 4.17 -2.04
CA LYS A 26 3.54 4.68 -3.35
C LYS A 26 3.55 6.21 -3.41
N ASP A 27 2.61 6.85 -2.72
CA ASP A 27 2.44 8.30 -2.71
C ASP A 27 3.42 9.02 -1.76
N LEU A 28 4.34 8.29 -1.12
CA LEU A 28 5.28 8.90 -0.18
C LEU A 28 6.30 9.77 -0.93
N PRO A 29 6.49 11.04 -0.50
CA PRO A 29 7.53 11.90 -1.03
C PRO A 29 8.91 11.27 -0.85
N GLU A 30 9.79 11.48 -1.81
CA GLU A 30 11.16 10.96 -1.77
C GLU A 30 11.96 11.53 -0.59
N SER A 31 11.64 12.75 -0.14
CA SER A 31 12.20 13.33 1.08
C SER A 31 11.89 12.49 2.33
N TYR A 32 10.66 11.96 2.44
CA TYR A 32 10.27 11.15 3.58
C TYR A 32 10.92 9.76 3.56
N LYS A 33 11.09 9.17 2.38
CA LYS A 33 11.85 7.91 2.23
C LYS A 33 13.30 8.10 2.67
N ARG A 34 13.95 9.20 2.24
CA ARG A 34 15.31 9.56 2.68
C ARG A 34 15.40 9.81 4.19
N TYR A 35 14.40 10.46 4.77
CA TYR A 35 14.31 10.65 6.22
C TYR A 35 14.29 9.30 6.96
N LEU A 36 13.43 8.36 6.54
CA LEU A 36 13.36 7.03 7.16
C LEU A 36 14.67 6.26 7.02
N GLN A 37 15.29 6.31 5.84
CA GLN A 37 16.57 5.64 5.58
C GLN A 37 17.66 6.19 6.51
N ASN A 38 17.77 7.52 6.62
CA ASN A 38 18.75 8.17 7.49
C ASN A 38 18.47 7.93 8.97
N SER A 39 17.20 7.91 9.38
CA SER A 39 16.79 7.62 10.75
C SER A 39 17.19 6.21 11.16
N LEU A 40 16.90 5.20 10.32
CA LEU A 40 17.32 3.81 10.55
C LEU A 40 18.84 3.66 10.57
N ARG A 41 19.54 4.30 9.62
CA ARG A 41 21.00 4.30 9.57
C ARG A 41 21.62 4.83 10.88
N LYS A 42 21.11 5.95 11.39
CA LYS A 42 21.57 6.56 12.65
C LYS A 42 21.21 5.70 13.87
N ARG A 43 19.97 5.24 13.96
CA ARG A 43 19.46 4.47 15.11
C ARG A 43 20.22 3.15 15.31
N PHE A 44 20.52 2.45 14.21
CA PHE A 44 21.23 1.18 14.23
C PHE A 44 22.74 1.29 14.00
N ARG A 45 23.28 2.52 13.96
CA ARG A 45 24.72 2.80 13.74
C ARG A 45 25.28 2.03 12.55
N LEU A 46 24.53 1.95 11.45
CA LEU A 46 24.93 1.26 10.23
C LEU A 46 25.95 2.13 9.49
N VAL A 47 27.23 1.85 9.70
CA VAL A 47 28.36 2.52 9.05
C VAL A 47 28.85 1.65 7.89
N GLY A 48 29.15 2.27 6.75
CA GLY A 48 29.76 1.58 5.60
C GLY A 48 28.82 0.74 4.73
N THR A 49 27.54 0.58 5.09
CA THR A 49 26.56 -0.14 4.23
C THR A 49 25.31 0.70 3.94
N PRO A 50 24.85 0.79 2.67
CA PRO A 50 23.61 1.49 2.35
C PRO A 50 22.38 0.73 2.87
N VAL A 51 21.41 1.46 3.44
CA VAL A 51 20.14 0.89 3.90
C VAL A 51 19.14 0.82 2.74
N LYS A 52 18.81 -0.42 2.34
CA LYS A 52 17.74 -0.88 1.45
C LYS A 52 16.33 -0.55 1.94
N LEU A 53 15.62 0.47 1.47
CA LEU A 53 14.18 0.61 1.79
C LEU A 53 13.29 0.05 0.69
N GLU A 54 12.32 -0.79 1.10
CA GLU A 54 11.27 -1.25 0.20
C GLU A 54 9.89 -1.08 0.80
N PHE A 55 8.95 -0.66 -0.03
CA PHE A 55 7.57 -0.43 0.36
C PHE A 55 6.69 -1.50 -0.26
N ARG A 56 6.01 -2.28 0.59
CA ARG A 56 5.04 -3.28 0.16
C ARG A 56 3.64 -2.85 0.56
N GLU A 57 2.82 -2.61 -0.43
CA GLU A 57 1.39 -2.41 -0.25
C GLU A 57 0.68 -3.76 -0.28
N GLY A 58 -0.36 -3.91 0.55
CA GLY A 58 -1.23 -5.08 0.48
C GLY A 58 -1.92 -5.14 -0.88
N LYS A 59 -1.81 -6.29 -1.57
CA LYS A 59 -2.62 -6.55 -2.76
C LYS A 59 -4.08 -6.72 -2.33
N ASN A 60 -5.01 -6.07 -3.04
CA ASN A 60 -6.43 -6.30 -2.83
C ASN A 60 -6.84 -7.62 -3.52
N PRO A 61 -7.23 -8.67 -2.77
CA PRO A 61 -7.58 -9.97 -3.36
C PRO A 61 -8.90 -9.96 -4.16
N PHE A 62 -9.63 -8.84 -4.15
CA PHE A 62 -10.87 -8.64 -4.92
C PHE A 62 -10.68 -7.74 -6.14
N ALA A 63 -9.46 -7.25 -6.42
CA ALA A 63 -9.21 -6.29 -7.50
C ALA A 63 -9.65 -6.82 -8.87
N ASP A 64 -9.39 -8.10 -9.14
CA ASP A 64 -9.67 -8.73 -10.44
C ASP A 64 -11.02 -9.47 -10.47
N ARG A 65 -11.78 -9.46 -9.36
CA ARG A 65 -13.09 -10.12 -9.33
C ARG A 65 -14.11 -9.24 -10.05
N LYS A 66 -14.52 -9.66 -11.25
CA LYS A 66 -15.68 -9.07 -11.94
C LYS A 66 -16.92 -9.28 -11.07
N ASN A 67 -17.56 -8.19 -10.64
CA ASN A 67 -18.82 -8.26 -9.91
C ASN A 67 -19.95 -8.65 -10.87
N VAL A 68 -20.13 -9.96 -11.07
CA VAL A 68 -21.24 -10.50 -11.85
C VAL A 68 -22.50 -10.32 -11.02
N LEU A 69 -23.28 -9.29 -11.35
CA LEU A 69 -24.54 -9.01 -10.67
C LEU A 69 -25.50 -10.19 -10.87
N THR A 70 -26.12 -10.64 -9.79
CA THR A 70 -27.19 -11.64 -9.89
C THR A 70 -28.38 -11.06 -10.66
N GLN A 71 -29.17 -11.90 -11.33
CA GLN A 71 -30.38 -11.49 -12.06
C GLN A 71 -31.31 -10.58 -11.22
N ARG A 72 -31.48 -10.89 -9.93
CA ARG A 72 -32.23 -10.06 -8.97
C ARG A 72 -31.63 -8.66 -8.78
N GLN A 73 -30.31 -8.53 -8.70
CA GLN A 73 -29.61 -7.25 -8.54
C GLN A 73 -29.72 -6.40 -9.81
N ILE A 74 -29.63 -7.02 -10.99
CA ILE A 74 -29.84 -6.36 -12.30
C ILE A 74 -31.26 -5.78 -12.37
N GLN A 75 -32.28 -6.59 -12.04
CA GLN A 75 -33.67 -6.15 -12.05
C GLN A 75 -33.93 -5.03 -11.03
N LYS A 76 -33.37 -5.13 -9.82
CA LYS A 76 -33.46 -4.07 -8.79
C LYS A 76 -32.84 -2.76 -9.29
N LYS A 77 -31.64 -2.81 -9.88
CA LYS A 77 -30.96 -1.64 -10.48
C LYS A 77 -31.80 -1.02 -11.61
N ARG A 78 -32.38 -1.85 -12.49
CA ARG A 78 -33.24 -1.38 -13.59
C ARG A 78 -34.49 -0.65 -13.08
N ARG A 79 -35.14 -1.18 -12.03
CA ARG A 79 -36.33 -0.56 -11.40
C ARG A 79 -35.98 0.78 -10.75
N LEU A 80 -34.84 0.86 -10.06
CA LEU A 80 -34.34 2.09 -9.44
C LEU A 80 -34.05 3.17 -10.49
N MET A 81 -33.29 2.82 -11.53
CA MET A 81 -32.91 3.76 -12.60
C MET A 81 -34.11 4.30 -13.39
N LYS A 82 -35.23 3.55 -13.45
CA LYS A 82 -36.48 4.02 -14.08
C LYS A 82 -37.09 5.23 -13.34
N HIS A 83 -36.91 5.30 -12.03
CA HIS A 83 -37.45 6.39 -11.20
C HIS A 83 -36.49 7.58 -11.09
N VAL A 84 -35.17 7.33 -11.14
CA VAL A 84 -34.15 8.38 -11.04
C VAL A 84 -33.96 9.15 -12.36
N LYS A 85 -34.25 8.53 -13.51
CA LYS A 85 -34.20 9.19 -14.83
C LYS A 85 -35.49 9.92 -15.23
N ARG A 86 -36.43 10.10 -14.30
CA ARG A 86 -37.62 10.91 -14.51
C ARG A 86 -37.37 12.35 -14.08
#